data_AF-A0A965Z9V2-F1
#
_entry.id   AF-A0A965Z9V2-F1
#
_cell.length_a   1.000
_cell.length_b   1.000
_cell.length_c   1.000
_cell.angle_alpha   90.00
_cell.angle_beta   90.00
_cell.angle_gamma   90.00
#
_symmetry.space_group_name_H-M   'P 1'
#
loop_
_entity.id
_entity.type
_entity.pdbx_description
1 polymer ?
#
loop_
_entity_poly.entity_id
_entity_poly.type
_entity_poly.pdbx_seq_one_letter_code
_entity_poly.pdbx_strand_id
1 'polypeptide(L)' 'MIKKRRKNKTVYKEISFKLSSRQKKSLMNYCRARHTTPIKLIKKSIRNYIELYADAAPEPIPMPNQLDLFDDPS' A
#
# COMPACT_ATOMS: atom_id res chain seq x y z
N MET A 1 -41.34 7.04 -0.61
CA MET A 1 -40.32 7.22 0.45
C MET A 1 -39.04 6.48 0.06
N ILE A 2 -37.96 7.19 -0.28
CA ILE A 2 -36.67 6.57 -0.62
C ILE A 2 -36.08 5.99 0.67
N LYS A 3 -36.10 4.65 0.82
CA LYS A 3 -35.42 3.96 1.92
C LYS A 3 -33.93 4.31 1.86
N LYS A 4 -33.45 5.15 2.78
CA LYS A 4 -32.01 5.39 2.97
C LYS A 4 -31.33 4.04 3.25
N ARG A 5 -30.53 3.55 2.30
CA ARG A 5 -29.66 2.38 2.51
C ARG A 5 -28.77 2.67 3.73
N ARG A 6 -28.89 1.86 4.78
CA ARG A 6 -28.00 1.96 5.95
C ARG A 6 -26.57 1.72 5.45
N LYS A 7 -25.66 2.67 5.66
CA LYS A 7 -24.23 2.45 5.38
C LYS A 7 -23.75 1.32 6.29
N ASN A 8 -23.15 0.29 5.69
CA ASN A 8 -22.50 -0.75 6.45
C ASN A 8 -21.38 -0.13 7.29
N LYS A 9 -21.27 -0.55 8.55
CA LYS A 9 -20.21 -0.10 9.45
C LYS A 9 -18.85 -0.51 8.87
N THR A 10 -17.90 0.41 8.80
CA THR A 10 -16.52 0.07 8.45
C THR A 10 -15.95 -0.87 9.51
N VAL A 11 -15.57 -2.08 9.09
CA VAL A 11 -14.91 -3.07 9.94
C VAL A 11 -13.41 -2.92 9.75
N TYR A 12 -12.70 -2.57 10.81
CA TYR A 12 -11.24 -2.50 10.81
C TYR A 12 -10.65 -3.86 11.19
N LYS A 13 -9.54 -4.24 10.56
CA LYS A 13 -8.75 -5.44 10.89
C LYS A 13 -7.38 -5.02 11.39
N GLU A 14 -6.88 -5.72 12.42
CA GLU A 14 -5.57 -5.44 13.02
C GLU A 14 -4.45 -6.15 12.25
N ILE A 15 -3.31 -5.49 12.12
CA ILE A 15 -2.07 -6.04 11.57
C ILE A 15 -0.96 -5.73 12.57
N SER A 16 -0.24 -6.77 12.99
CA SER A 16 0.83 -6.66 13.98
C SER A 16 2.16 -7.16 13.41
N PHE A 17 3.22 -6.37 13.54
CA PHE A 17 4.57 -6.73 13.13
C PHE A 17 5.58 -6.29 14.18
N LYS A 18 6.70 -7.03 14.27
CA LYS A 18 7.78 -6.74 15.21
C LYS A 18 8.77 -5.75 14.59
N LEU A 19 9.27 -4.85 15.42
CA LEU A 19 10.39 -3.96 15.10
C LEU A 19 11.49 -4.17 16.13
N SER A 20 12.74 -4.03 15.71
CA SER A 20 13.84 -3.91 16.67
C SER A 20 13.67 -2.65 17.52
N SER A 21 14.23 -2.66 18.73
CA SER A 21 14.19 -1.51 19.63
C SER A 21 14.71 -0.23 18.96
N ARG A 22 15.81 -0.35 18.20
CA ARG A 22 16.39 0.76 17.43
C ARG A 22 15.46 1.26 16.33
N GLN A 23 14.82 0.37 15.58
CA GLN A 23 13.87 0.75 14.52
C GLN A 23 12.67 1.50 15.11
N LYS A 24 12.10 1.00 16.22
CA LYS A 24 10.99 1.67 16.91
C LYS A 24 11.38 3.06 17.41
N LYS A 25 12.57 3.21 18.01
CA LYS A 25 13.07 4.52 18.47
C LYS A 25 13.23 5.50 17.31
N SER A 26 13.81 5.05 16.19
CA SER A 26 13.97 5.85 14.99
C SER A 26 12.62 6.32 14.42
N LEU A 27 11.66 5.39 14.29
CA LEU A 27 10.31 5.68 13.82
C LEU A 27 9.61 6.75 14.68
N MET A 28 9.70 6.64 16.00
CA MET A 28 9.09 7.60 16.91
C MET A 28 9.74 8.98 16.82
N ASN A 29 11.06 9.06 16.71
CA ASN A 29 11.77 10.33 16.55
C ASN A 29 11.38 11.04 15.24
N TYR A 30 11.30 10.28 14.15
CA TYR A 30 10.82 10.81 12.87
C TYR A 30 9.38 11.34 12.98
N CYS A 31 8.49 10.58 13.61
CA CYS A 31 7.10 10.98 13.78
C CYS A 31 6.97 12.28 14.59
N ARG A 32 7.78 12.45 15.63
CA ARG A 32 7.84 13.68 16.44
C ARG A 32 8.31 14.88 15.61
N ALA A 33 9.41 14.72 14.87
CA ALA A 33 9.99 15.79 14.05
C ALA A 33 9.05 16.30 12.95
N ARG A 34 8.16 15.43 12.44
CA ARG A 34 7.22 15.78 11.36
C ARG A 34 5.76 15.91 11.80
N HIS A 35 5.50 15.99 13.11
CA HIS A 35 4.15 16.10 13.69
C HIS A 35 3.15 15.07 13.12
N THR A 36 3.60 13.83 12.93
CA THR A 36 2.79 12.73 12.40
C THR A 36 2.72 11.58 13.39
N THR A 37 1.91 10.58 13.09
CA THR A 37 1.82 9.35 13.89
C THR A 37 2.37 8.17 13.09
N PRO A 38 2.90 7.13 13.76
CA PRO A 38 3.35 5.92 13.08
C PRO A 38 2.27 5.33 12.17
N ILE A 39 1.01 5.33 12.62
CA ILE A 39 -0.14 4.84 11.86
C ILE A 39 -0.33 5.65 10.57
N LYS A 40 -0.33 6.99 10.65
CA LYS A 40 -0.48 7.86 9.47
C LYS A 40 0.66 7.66 8.48
N LEU A 41 1.89 7.55 8.99
CA LEU A 41 3.06 7.30 8.17
C LEU A 41 2.97 5.96 7.44
N ILE A 42 2.72 4.87 8.17
CA ILE A 42 2.63 3.52 7.60
C ILE A 42 1.52 3.46 6.55
N LYS A 43 0.31 3.96 6.88
CA LYS A 43 -0.81 4.01 5.92
C LYS A 43 -0.47 4.80 4.66
N LYS A 44 0.28 5.91 4.78
CA LYS A 44 0.72 6.68 3.62
C LYS A 44 1.73 5.89 2.78
N SER A 45 2.67 5.20 3.41
CA SER A 45 3.69 4.40 2.72
C SER A 45 3.11 3.19 1.99
N ILE A 46 2.04 2.58 2.52
CA ILE A 46 1.41 1.40 1.91
C ILE A 46 0.14 1.69 1.12
N ARG A 47 -0.24 2.97 0.99
CA ARG A 47 -1.54 3.39 0.41
C ARG A 47 -1.83 2.71 -0.93
N ASN A 48 -0.88 2.74 -1.85
CA ASN A 48 -1.05 2.19 -3.19
C ASN A 48 -1.31 0.68 -3.17
N TYR A 49 -0.79 -0.05 -2.17
CA TYR A 49 -0.96 -1.49 -2.03
C TYR A 49 -2.27 -1.89 -1.34
N ILE A 50 -2.92 -0.98 -0.60
CA ILE A 50 -4.16 -1.27 0.13
C ILE A 50 -5.41 -0.69 -0.53
N GLU A 51 -5.27 0.28 -1.43
CA GLU A 51 -6.42 0.91 -2.12
C GLU A 51 -6.68 0.32 -3.52
N LEU A 52 -5.65 -0.14 -4.23
CA LEU A 52 -5.77 -0.56 -5.64
C LEU A 52 -5.98 -2.06 -5.85
N TYR A 53 -5.85 -2.87 -4.80
CA TYR A 53 -5.81 -4.34 -4.88
C TYR A 53 -7.01 -5.01 -4.20
N ALA A 54 -8.07 -4.25 -3.88
CA ALA A 54 -9.22 -4.79 -3.15
C ALA A 54 -10.11 -5.70 -4.01
N ASP A 55 -10.22 -5.42 -5.32
CA ASP A 55 -11.21 -6.04 -6.20
C ASP A 55 -10.61 -7.02 -7.23
N ALA A 56 -9.31 -6.90 -7.56
CA ALA A 56 -8.56 -7.88 -8.38
C ALA A 56 -7.04 -7.63 -8.26
N ALA A 57 -6.22 -8.68 -8.39
CA ALA A 57 -4.80 -8.49 -8.66
C ALA A 57 -4.67 -7.83 -10.05
N PRO A 58 -3.91 -6.74 -10.22
CA PRO A 58 -3.67 -6.17 -11.54
C PRO A 58 -3.09 -7.25 -12.44
N GLU A 59 -3.65 -7.39 -13.64
CA GLU A 59 -3.13 -8.34 -14.61
C GLU A 59 -1.63 -8.11 -14.82
N PRO A 60 -0.82 -9.18 -14.87
CA PRO A 60 0.61 -9.03 -15.11
C PRO A 60 0.77 -8.25 -16.42
N ILE A 61 1.39 -7.07 -16.34
CA ILE A 61 1.75 -6.31 -17.53
C ILE A 61 2.67 -7.24 -18.33
N PRO A 62 2.27 -7.71 -19.53
CA PRO A 62 3.17 -8.51 -20.34
C PRO A 62 4.36 -7.62 -20.66
N MET A 63 5.52 -7.96 -20.10
CA MET A 63 6.78 -7.34 -20.50
C MET A 63 6.91 -7.59 -22.01
N PRO A 64 7.05 -6.55 -22.85
CA PRO A 64 7.29 -6.77 -24.27
C PRO A 64 8.55 -7.63 -24.39
N ASN A 65 8.47 -8.73 -25.14
CA ASN A 65 9.58 -9.64 -25.36
C ASN A 65 10.80 -8.81 -25.79
N GLN A 66 11.81 -8.72 -24.91
CA GLN A 66 13.07 -8.01 -25.19
C GLN A 66 13.92 -8.70 -26.28
N LEU A 67 13.41 -9.78 -26.88
CA LEU A 67 14.06 -10.54 -27.95
C LEU A 67 13.86 -9.90 -29.33
N ASP A 68 12.91 -8.99 -29.51
CA ASP A 68 12.71 -8.27 -30.78
C ASP A 68 13.85 -7.27 -31.10
N LEU A 69 14.84 -7.11 -30.20
CA LEU A 69 16.00 -6.24 -30.40
C LEU A 69 17.11 -6.90 -31.23
N PHE A 70 17.01 -8.19 -31.54
CA PHE A 70 18.06 -8.96 -32.22
C PHE A 70 17.68 -9.44 -33.62
N ASP A 71 16.46 -9.15 -34.10
CA ASP A 71 16.01 -9.47 -35.45
C ASP A 71 16.29 -8.30 -36.43
N ASP A 72 17.53 -7.83 -36.49
CA ASP A 72 18.01 -7.01 -37.61
C ASP A 72 18.73 -7.94 -38.61
N PRO A 73 18.15 -8.23 -39.80
CA PRO A 73 18.84 -8.99 -40.84
C PRO A 73 19.81 -8.05 -41.59
N SER A 74 21.06 -8.01 -41.13
CA SER A 74 22.20 -7.46 -41.89
C SER A 74 22.73 -8.46 -42.92
#